data_AF-A0A2N3FFL9-F1
#
_entry.id   AF-A0A2N3FFL9-F1
#
_cell.length_a   1.000
_cell.length_b   1.000
_cell.length_c   1.000
_cell.angle_alpha   90.00
_cell.angle_beta   90.00
_cell.angle_gamma   90.00
#
_symmetry.space_group_name_H-M   'P 1'
#
loop_
_entity.id
_entity.type
_entity.pdbx_description
1 polymer ?
#
loop_
_entity_poly.entity_id
_entity_poly.type
_entity_poly.pdbx_seq_one_letter_code
_entity_poly.pdbx_strand_id
1 'polypeptide(L)' 'RTHSLVGGGVYVYSRNNPANVTTSGFDVPDRADVTLHHILTVNLGAGTITHVVNDTGGQVDNSNTGTPQYVVDYPTP' A
#
# COMPACT_ATOMS: atom_id res chain seq x y z
N ARG A 1 3.33 -22.57 3.48
CA ARG A 1 3.30 -22.26 2.03
C ARG A 1 3.97 -20.92 1.90
N THR A 2 5.00 -20.80 1.07
CA THR A 2 5.82 -19.59 0.97
C THR A 2 5.27 -18.63 -0.09
N HIS A 3 5.53 -17.33 0.05
CA HIS A 3 5.19 -16.32 -0.95
C HIS A 3 6.24 -15.22 -0.99
N SER A 4 6.48 -14.66 -2.17
CA SER A 4 7.33 -13.48 -2.34
C SER A 4 6.78 -12.58 -3.43
N LEU A 5 6.78 -11.27 -3.18
CA LEU A 5 6.41 -10.23 -4.14
C LEU A 5 7.56 -9.22 -4.27
N VAL A 6 7.89 -8.83 -5.50
CA VAL A 6 8.89 -7.79 -5.79
C VAL A 6 8.29 -6.78 -6.76
N GLY A 7 8.38 -5.48 -6.45
CA GLY A 7 7.95 -4.42 -7.36
C GLY A 7 6.44 -4.29 -7.51
N GLY A 8 5.67 -4.45 -6.43
CA GLY A 8 4.21 -4.34 -6.43
C GLY A 8 3.70 -2.91 -6.22
N GLY A 9 2.63 -2.51 -6.92
CA GLY A 9 2.00 -1.21 -6.74
C GLY A 9 0.48 -1.27 -6.66
N VAL A 10 -0.11 -0.54 -5.72
CA VAL A 10 -1.58 -0.38 -5.58
C VAL A 10 -1.96 1.09 -5.70
N TYR A 11 -3.01 1.36 -6.48
CA TYR A 11 -3.44 2.71 -6.81
C TYR A 11 -4.90 2.92 -6.40
N VAL A 12 -5.23 4.08 -5.85
CA VAL A 12 -6.62 4.43 -5.52
C VAL A 12 -7.12 5.59 -6.39
N TYR A 13 -8.31 5.39 -6.97
CA TYR A 13 -9.07 6.42 -7.68
C TYR A 13 -10.58 6.22 -7.48
N SER A 14 -11.06 6.47 -6.27
CA SER A 14 -12.49 6.32 -5.91
C SER A 14 -13.32 7.55 -6.31
N ARG A 15 -13.31 7.91 -7.60
CA ARG A 15 -13.95 9.15 -8.12
C ARG A 15 -15.42 9.32 -7.70
N ASN A 16 -16.19 8.23 -7.70
CA ASN A 16 -17.63 8.28 -7.41
C ASN A 16 -17.94 8.41 -5.91
N ASN A 17 -17.02 7.99 -5.05
CA ASN A 17 -17.08 8.24 -3.62
C ASN A 17 -15.68 8.52 -3.07
N PRO A 18 -15.21 9.78 -3.13
CA PRO A 18 -13.85 10.14 -2.70
C PRO A 18 -13.58 9.92 -1.21
N ALA A 19 -14.64 9.75 -0.40
CA ALA A 19 -14.53 9.45 1.03
C ALA A 19 -14.22 7.97 1.32
N ASN A 20 -14.16 7.09 0.31
CA ASN A 20 -13.76 5.71 0.50
C ASN A 20 -12.33 5.62 1.06
N VAL A 21 -12.16 4.77 2.07
CA VAL A 21 -10.90 4.48 2.72
C VAL A 21 -10.57 3.01 2.57
N THR A 22 -9.41 2.71 2.00
CA THR A 22 -8.81 1.37 1.98
C THR A 22 -7.76 1.30 3.08
N THR A 23 -7.88 0.35 4.01
CA THR A 23 -6.96 0.27 5.16
C THR A 23 -5.52 -0.06 4.76
N SER A 24 -5.33 -0.89 3.73
CA SER A 24 -3.99 -1.23 3.25
C SER A 24 -3.99 -1.58 1.76
N GLY A 25 -2.90 -1.27 1.06
CA GLY A 25 -2.70 -1.70 -0.32
C GLY A 25 -2.45 -3.20 -0.43
N PHE A 26 -1.62 -3.73 0.47
CA PHE A 26 -1.31 -5.16 0.58
C PHE A 26 -1.71 -5.69 1.96
N ASP A 27 -2.20 -6.92 2.02
CA ASP A 27 -2.53 -7.58 3.28
C ASP A 27 -1.95 -8.99 3.26
N VAL A 28 -1.02 -9.27 4.16
CA VAL A 28 -0.27 -10.53 4.20
C VAL A 28 -0.21 -11.10 5.62
N PRO A 29 -0.16 -12.43 5.79
CA PRO A 29 -0.01 -13.02 7.12
C PRO A 29 1.37 -12.70 7.71
N ASP A 30 1.42 -12.50 9.03
CA ASP A 30 2.67 -12.35 9.77
C ASP A 30 3.42 -13.69 9.84
N ARG A 31 4.27 -13.93 8.83
CA ARG A 31 5.07 -15.14 8.69
C ARG A 31 6.40 -14.82 8.02
N ALA A 32 7.49 -15.32 8.59
CA ALA A 32 8.84 -15.13 8.05
C ALA A 32 9.04 -15.68 6.61
N ASP A 33 8.18 -16.59 6.15
CA ASP A 33 8.22 -17.16 4.79
C ASP A 33 7.34 -16.41 3.76
N VAL A 34 6.84 -15.23 4.13
CA VAL A 34 6.09 -14.30 3.28
C VAL A 34 6.80 -12.96 3.25
N THR A 35 7.40 -12.61 2.10
CA THR A 35 8.19 -11.39 1.95
C THR A 35 7.69 -10.49 0.83
N LEU A 36 7.79 -9.18 1.02
CA LEU A 36 7.52 -8.19 -0.01
C LEU A 36 8.73 -7.25 -0.10
N HIS A 37 9.14 -6.92 -1.33
CA HIS A 37 10.26 -6.03 -1.60
C HIS A 37 9.87 -4.96 -2.63
N HIS A 38 10.23 -3.71 -2.35
CA HIS A 38 9.94 -2.54 -3.19
C HIS A 38 8.46 -2.43 -3.59
N ILE A 39 7.58 -2.34 -2.59
CA ILE A 39 6.15 -2.13 -2.80
C ILE A 39 5.74 -0.68 -2.56
N LEU A 40 4.64 -0.26 -3.19
CA LEU A 40 4.14 1.11 -3.06
C LEU A 40 2.61 1.23 -3.15
N THR A 41 2.11 2.35 -2.65
CA THR A 41 0.74 2.84 -2.89
C THR A 41 0.74 4.25 -3.47
N VAL A 42 -0.29 4.60 -4.26
CA VAL A 42 -0.46 5.95 -4.83
C VAL A 42 -1.94 6.35 -4.87
N ASN A 43 -2.24 7.60 -4.48
CA ASN A 43 -3.51 8.25 -4.77
C ASN A 43 -3.47 8.92 -6.15
N LEU A 44 -4.48 8.67 -7.00
CA LEU A 44 -4.59 9.23 -8.35
C LEU A 44 -5.62 10.39 -8.44
N GLY A 45 -5.98 10.98 -7.31
CA GLY A 45 -6.84 12.18 -7.22
C GLY A 45 -8.18 11.97 -6.51
N ALA A 46 -8.50 10.76 -6.05
CA ALA A 46 -9.69 10.50 -5.23
C ALA A 46 -9.57 9.20 -4.40
N GLY A 47 -10.03 9.22 -3.15
CA GLY A 47 -9.96 8.09 -2.22
C GLY A 47 -8.69 8.09 -1.36
N THR A 48 -8.62 7.17 -0.41
CA THR A 48 -7.49 7.05 0.54
C THR A 48 -7.01 5.61 0.63
N ILE A 49 -5.69 5.41 0.77
CA ILE A 49 -5.12 4.16 1.28
C ILE A 49 -4.30 4.51 2.52
N THR A 50 -4.60 3.93 3.69
CA THR A 50 -3.97 4.36 4.95
C THR A 50 -2.56 3.78 5.16
N HIS A 51 -2.30 2.57 4.67
CA HIS A 51 -0.99 1.92 4.78
C HIS A 51 -0.57 1.27 3.46
N VAL A 52 0.73 1.06 3.27
CA VAL A 52 1.24 0.34 2.11
C VAL A 52 0.94 -1.16 2.26
N VAL A 53 1.32 -1.75 3.39
CA VAL A 53 1.11 -3.17 3.72
C VAL A 53 0.70 -3.31 5.18
N ASN A 54 -0.32 -4.11 5.47
CA ASN A 54 -0.90 -4.28 6.81
C ASN A 54 -1.08 -2.92 7.55
N ASP A 55 -0.25 -2.65 8.55
CA ASP A 55 -0.19 -1.42 9.37
C ASP A 55 1.09 -0.59 9.13
N THR A 56 1.85 -0.91 8.08
CA THR A 56 3.16 -0.34 7.75
C THR A 56 3.14 0.49 6.46
N GLY A 57 3.87 1.60 6.47
CA GLY A 57 3.97 2.54 5.35
C GLY A 57 2.98 3.70 5.46
N GLY A 58 3.29 4.82 4.79
CA GLY A 58 2.51 6.05 4.87
C GLY A 58 1.19 6.01 4.10
N GLN A 59 0.27 6.89 4.49
CA GLN A 59 -1.01 7.10 3.82
C GLN A 59 -0.84 7.83 2.48
N VAL A 60 -1.67 7.45 1.50
CA VAL A 60 -1.89 8.23 0.27
C VAL A 60 -3.33 8.75 0.19
N ASP A 61 -3.47 10.03 -0.08
CA ASP A 61 -4.74 10.74 -0.26
C ASP A 61 -4.53 11.98 -1.16
N ASN A 62 -5.51 12.89 -1.20
CA ASN A 62 -5.44 14.06 -2.06
C ASN A 62 -4.41 15.12 -1.61
N SER A 63 -3.81 14.99 -0.42
CA SER A 63 -2.72 15.86 0.03
C SER A 63 -1.38 15.52 -0.63
N ASN A 64 -1.24 14.31 -1.19
CA ASN A 64 -0.02 13.81 -1.82
C ASN A 64 -0.28 13.09 -3.16
N THR A 65 -1.32 13.49 -3.90
CA THR A 65 -1.69 12.91 -5.20
C THR A 65 -0.49 12.73 -6.13
N GLY A 66 -0.39 11.54 -6.73
CA GLY A 66 0.69 11.17 -7.64
C GLY A 66 2.04 10.92 -6.98
N THR A 67 2.19 11.21 -5.68
CA THR A 67 3.42 10.93 -4.92
C THR A 67 3.28 9.58 -4.22
N PRO A 68 4.13 8.59 -4.53
CA PRO A 68 4.02 7.26 -3.93
C PRO A 68 4.44 7.24 -2.46
N GLN A 69 3.84 6.34 -1.68
CA GLN A 69 4.39 5.89 -0.40
C GLN A 69 4.99 4.51 -0.58
N TYR A 70 6.18 4.30 -0.03
CA TYR A 70 6.98 3.09 -0.25
C TYR A 70 7.15 2.29 1.03
N VAL A 71 7.23 0.97 0.87
CA VAL A 71 7.86 0.05 1.83
C VAL A 71 8.89 -0.75 1.05
N VAL A 72 10.16 -0.63 1.46
CA VAL A 72 11.28 -1.26 0.75
C VAL A 72 11.34 -2.76 1.05
N ASP A 73 11.16 -3.15 2.31
CA ASP A 73 11.16 -4.54 2.75
C ASP A 73 10.03 -4.75 3.76
N TYR A 74 9.30 -5.86 3.62
CA TYR A 74 8.31 -6.31 4.60
C TYR A 74 8.39 -7.84 4.80
N PRO A 75 8.44 -8.36 6.04
CA PRO A 75 8.49 -7.58 7.29
C PRO A 75 9.76 -6.73 7.39
N THR A 76 9.68 -5.60 8.09
CA THR A 76 10.82 -4.68 8.23
C THR A 76 11.93 -5.31 9.09
N PRO A 77 13.22 -5.02 8.81
CA PRO A 77 14.34 -5.48 9.64
C PRO A 77 14.22 -5.07 11.11
#